data_AF-A0A8T4FF73-F1
#
_entry.id   AF-A0A8T4FF73-F1
#
_cell.length_a   1.000
_cell.length_b   1.000
_cell.length_c   1.000
_cell.angle_alpha   90.00
_cell.angle_beta   90.00
_cell.angle_gamma   90.00
#
_symmetry.space_group_name_H-M   'P 1'
#
loop_
_entity.id
_entity.type
_entity.pdbx_description
1 polymer ?
#
loop_
_entity_poly.entity_id
_entity_poly.type
_entity_poly.pdbx_seq_one_letter_code
_entity_poly.pdbx_strand_id
1 'polypeptide(L)'
;MYVAEDPHVSERLRRFLAGRSRRVAWMDEQIVRSAAVLNVDGQAMPAPEELVIAMVRFEQRYGGLSYTVIGGDDMEYGLHGDPTGYHSPHGPAFTGICDGDWTWDVDVLVDGRTAMQPGSWSHRIIDRSVDQRLEKHAMLISVRHWPHRTYTCVFPAGQIPVISGALLPTSVPEATGPADMWFASDRAAVQFTLRGWPPEHDQWIVRYFAHASDLAVDPAVTVRTALGRTVKPADWCALCATPLAADAACPASPAAD
;
A
#
# COMPACT_ATOMS: atom_id res chain seq x y z
N MET A 1 3.42 0.03 21.76
CA MET A 1 3.20 1.47 21.53
C MET A 1 2.39 1.60 20.26
N TYR A 2 1.28 2.35 20.30
CA TYR A 2 0.40 2.53 19.15
C TYR A 2 1.07 3.41 18.09
N VAL A 3 0.89 3.10 16.81
CA VAL A 3 1.63 3.74 15.71
C VAL A 3 1.40 5.24 15.62
N ALA A 4 0.20 5.73 15.94
CA ALA A 4 -0.09 7.17 15.90
C ALA A 4 0.57 7.94 17.06
N GLU A 5 1.00 7.24 18.10
CA GLU A 5 1.66 7.81 19.29
C GLU A 5 3.19 7.64 19.24
N ASP A 6 3.72 6.95 18.22
CA ASP A 6 5.13 6.62 18.11
C ASP A 6 5.95 7.84 17.64
N PRO A 7 6.86 8.38 18.47
CA PRO A 7 7.65 9.54 18.09
C PRO A 7 8.68 9.23 17.00
N HIS A 8 8.97 7.96 16.72
CA HIS A 8 9.97 7.54 15.75
C HIS A 8 9.44 7.37 14.33
N VAL A 9 8.12 7.50 14.11
CA VAL A 9 7.56 7.56 12.75
C VAL A 9 7.97 8.84 12.04
N SER A 10 7.94 8.85 10.70
CA SER A 10 8.26 10.05 9.94
C SER A 10 7.28 11.18 10.25
N GLU A 11 7.72 12.43 10.09
CA GLU A 11 6.84 13.59 10.24
C GLU A 11 5.63 13.53 9.28
N ARG A 12 5.83 12.98 8.08
CA ARG A 12 4.76 12.79 7.09
C ARG A 12 3.70 11.81 7.60
N LEU A 13 4.12 10.65 8.10
CA LEU A 13 3.21 9.66 8.66
C LEU A 13 2.50 10.20 9.91
N ARG A 14 3.22 10.91 10.78
CA ARG A 14 2.63 11.56 11.96
C ARG A 14 1.50 12.53 11.60
N ARG A 15 1.74 13.42 10.61
CA ARG A 15 0.71 14.35 10.13
C ARG A 15 -0.48 13.64 9.52
N PHE A 16 -0.22 12.60 8.73
CA PHE A 16 -1.27 11.77 8.13
C PHE A 16 -2.16 11.13 9.21
N LEU A 17 -1.56 10.45 10.19
CA LEU A 17 -2.31 9.80 11.26
C LEU A 17 -3.07 10.80 12.13
N ALA A 18 -2.44 11.91 12.51
CA ALA A 18 -3.09 12.92 13.35
C ALA A 18 -4.31 13.59 12.69
N GLY A 19 -4.30 13.73 11.35
CA GLY A 19 -5.38 14.42 10.63
C GLY A 19 -6.45 13.51 10.04
N ARG A 20 -6.17 12.21 9.84
CA ARG A 20 -7.04 11.32 9.04
C ARG A 20 -7.33 9.96 9.66
N SER A 21 -6.66 9.62 10.77
CA SER A 21 -6.89 8.32 11.40
C SER A 21 -7.71 8.43 12.66
N ARG A 22 -8.43 7.35 12.97
CA ARG A 22 -9.06 7.14 14.27
C ARG A 22 -8.64 5.78 14.81
N ARG A 23 -8.74 5.65 16.13
CA ARG A 23 -8.61 4.36 16.82
C ARG A 23 -9.99 3.84 17.21
N VAL A 24 -10.43 2.76 16.58
CA VAL A 24 -11.62 1.99 16.97
C VAL A 24 -11.24 0.90 17.99
N ALA A 25 -12.20 0.06 18.37
CA ALA A 25 -11.95 -1.05 19.28
C ALA A 25 -10.84 -1.98 18.73
N TRP A 26 -9.95 -2.39 19.61
CA TRP A 26 -8.84 -3.31 19.32
C TRP A 26 -8.87 -4.47 20.31
N MET A 27 -8.15 -5.54 19.99
CA MET A 27 -8.15 -6.76 20.82
C MET A 27 -7.11 -6.65 21.94
N ASP A 28 -7.52 -6.97 23.17
CA ASP A 28 -6.58 -7.04 24.29
C ASP A 28 -5.59 -8.21 24.11
N GLU A 29 -4.34 -8.02 24.54
CA GLU A 29 -3.30 -9.04 24.45
C GLU A 29 -3.71 -10.36 25.10
N GLN A 30 -4.40 -10.32 26.25
CA GLN A 30 -4.85 -11.52 26.94
C GLN A 30 -5.87 -12.29 26.10
N ILE A 31 -6.75 -11.58 25.39
CA ILE A 31 -7.73 -12.19 24.49
C ILE A 31 -6.99 -12.88 23.35
N VAL A 32 -6.07 -12.19 22.66
CA VAL A 32 -5.27 -12.76 21.57
C VAL A 32 -4.57 -14.04 22.04
N ARG A 33 -3.84 -13.99 23.17
CA ARG A 33 -3.10 -15.14 23.70
C ARG A 33 -3.99 -16.32 24.07
N SER A 34 -5.21 -16.06 24.55
CA SER A 34 -6.13 -17.11 24.99
C SER A 34 -6.93 -17.75 23.85
N ALA A 35 -7.15 -17.02 22.75
CA ALA A 35 -8.06 -17.40 21.69
C ALA A 35 -7.36 -17.67 20.35
N ALA A 36 -6.07 -17.35 20.21
CA ALA A 36 -5.36 -17.50 18.95
C ALA A 36 -5.29 -18.95 18.47
N VAL A 37 -5.69 -19.16 17.21
CA VAL A 37 -5.67 -20.46 16.55
C VAL A 37 -4.96 -20.38 15.21
N LEU A 38 -4.42 -21.52 14.79
CA LEU A 38 -3.94 -21.75 13.44
C LEU A 38 -4.94 -22.67 12.73
N ASN A 39 -5.53 -22.19 11.65
CA ASN A 39 -6.39 -22.98 10.78
C ASN A 39 -5.53 -23.82 9.84
N VAL A 40 -5.65 -25.14 9.94
CA VAL A 40 -4.98 -26.13 9.09
C VAL A 40 -6.06 -27.00 8.45
N ASP A 41 -6.21 -26.91 7.13
CA ASP A 41 -7.19 -27.69 6.37
C ASP A 41 -8.64 -27.62 6.92
N GLY A 42 -9.02 -26.45 7.44
CA GLY A 42 -10.35 -26.20 8.03
C GLY A 42 -10.47 -26.60 9.50
N GLN A 43 -9.40 -27.03 10.14
CA GLN A 43 -9.36 -27.37 11.56
C GLN A 43 -8.62 -26.32 12.37
N ALA A 44 -9.25 -25.85 13.45
CA ALA A 44 -8.63 -24.95 14.41
C ALA A 44 -7.67 -25.72 15.32
N MET A 45 -6.38 -25.41 15.21
CA MET A 45 -5.33 -25.91 16.10
C MET A 45 -4.81 -24.78 16.99
N PRO A 46 -4.16 -25.07 18.13
CA PRO A 46 -3.44 -24.04 18.88
C PRO A 46 -2.43 -23.32 17.99
N ALA A 47 -2.46 -21.98 18.00
CA ALA A 47 -1.49 -21.19 17.24
C ALA A 47 -0.07 -21.41 17.78
N PRO A 48 0.95 -21.51 16.92
CA PRO A 48 2.33 -21.53 17.37
C PRO A 48 2.72 -20.18 17.98
N GLU A 49 3.63 -20.17 18.95
CA GLU A 49 3.94 -18.99 19.77
C GLU A 49 4.41 -17.79 18.92
N GLU A 50 5.17 -18.02 17.85
CA GLU A 50 5.60 -16.95 16.94
C GLU A 50 4.43 -16.22 16.25
N LEU A 51 3.36 -16.96 15.94
CA LEU A 51 2.15 -16.38 15.35
C LEU A 51 1.38 -15.56 16.40
N VAL A 52 1.24 -16.09 17.61
CA VAL A 52 0.62 -15.37 18.73
C VAL A 52 1.38 -14.08 19.03
N ILE A 53 2.71 -14.13 19.09
CA ILE A 53 3.55 -12.94 19.29
C ILE A 53 3.34 -11.92 18.16
N ALA A 54 3.26 -12.38 16.90
CA ALA A 54 3.03 -11.49 15.75
C ALA A 54 1.65 -10.82 15.82
N MET A 55 0.59 -11.56 16.13
CA MET A 55 -0.77 -11.04 16.31
C MET A 55 -0.84 -10.01 17.44
N VAL A 56 -0.24 -10.31 18.60
CA VAL A 56 -0.18 -9.38 19.76
C VAL A 56 0.56 -8.10 19.37
N ARG A 57 1.73 -8.21 18.73
CA ARG A 57 2.50 -7.03 18.29
C ARG A 57 1.74 -6.20 17.28
N PHE A 58 1.04 -6.86 16.36
CA PHE A 58 0.21 -6.21 15.36
C PHE A 58 -0.94 -5.42 16.02
N GLU A 59 -1.71 -6.05 16.91
CA GLU A 59 -2.79 -5.39 17.66
C GLU A 59 -2.29 -4.22 18.52
N GLN A 60 -1.19 -4.41 19.26
CA GLN A 60 -0.63 -3.34 20.08
C GLN A 60 -0.16 -2.13 19.29
N ARG A 61 0.34 -2.34 18.05
CA ARG A 61 0.90 -1.27 17.23
C ARG A 61 -0.12 -0.66 16.28
N TYR A 62 -0.97 -1.47 15.66
CA TYR A 62 -1.88 -1.06 14.59
C TYR A 62 -3.35 -1.35 14.90
N GLY A 63 -3.65 -2.17 15.90
CA GLY A 63 -5.01 -2.56 16.25
C GLY A 63 -5.93 -1.36 16.47
N GLY A 64 -7.08 -1.42 15.79
CA GLY A 64 -8.09 -0.37 15.77
C GLY A 64 -7.74 0.82 14.87
N LEU A 65 -6.62 0.83 14.16
CA LEU A 65 -6.32 1.92 13.21
C LEU A 65 -7.31 1.87 12.04
N SER A 66 -7.95 3.01 11.76
CA SER A 66 -8.93 3.16 10.67
C SER A 66 -8.73 4.51 9.98
N TYR A 67 -8.67 4.52 8.65
CA TYR A 67 -8.53 5.73 7.84
C TYR A 67 -8.88 5.51 6.35
N THR A 68 -9.28 6.57 5.66
CA THR A 68 -9.53 6.55 4.20
C THR A 68 -8.33 7.06 3.39
N VAL A 69 -7.89 6.32 2.36
CA VAL A 69 -6.81 6.76 1.44
C VAL A 69 -7.36 7.37 0.16
N ILE A 70 -8.28 6.68 -0.51
CA ILE A 70 -8.99 7.09 -1.72
C ILE A 70 -10.39 6.50 -1.57
N GLY A 71 -11.44 7.25 -1.93
CA GLY A 71 -12.80 6.74 -1.92
C GLY A 71 -13.52 6.94 -0.59
N GLY A 72 -14.48 6.05 -0.32
CA GLY A 72 -15.45 6.20 0.77
C GLY A 72 -15.25 5.26 1.95
N ASP A 73 -14.67 4.07 1.71
CA ASP A 73 -14.53 3.06 2.75
C ASP A 73 -13.16 3.15 3.44
N ASP A 74 -13.19 2.97 4.76
CA ASP A 74 -11.98 3.01 5.58
C ASP A 74 -11.16 1.74 5.40
N MET A 75 -9.85 1.91 5.35
CA MET A 75 -8.92 0.82 5.60
C MET A 75 -8.86 0.59 7.10
N GLU A 76 -9.07 -0.64 7.53
CA GLU A 76 -9.09 -1.02 8.95
C GLU A 76 -7.97 -2.00 9.29
N TYR A 77 -7.39 -1.83 10.48
CA TYR A 77 -6.30 -2.64 10.98
C TYR A 77 -6.72 -3.27 12.30
N GLY A 78 -6.71 -4.59 12.36
CA GLY A 78 -7.05 -5.36 13.53
C GLY A 78 -7.32 -6.82 13.19
N LEU A 79 -7.45 -7.64 14.22
CA LEU A 79 -7.90 -9.02 14.17
C LEU A 79 -9.42 -9.11 14.24
N HIS A 80 -10.12 -8.00 14.50
CA HIS A 80 -11.59 -7.90 14.43
C HIS A 80 -12.38 -8.94 15.24
N GLY A 81 -11.83 -9.40 16.37
CA GLY A 81 -12.48 -10.44 17.19
C GLY A 81 -12.07 -11.87 16.83
N ASP A 82 -11.29 -12.07 15.77
CA ASP A 82 -10.93 -13.37 15.21
C ASP A 82 -9.39 -13.51 15.08
N PRO A 83 -8.68 -13.91 16.16
CA PRO A 83 -7.24 -14.14 16.12
C PRO A 83 -6.90 -15.48 15.44
N THR A 84 -7.33 -15.65 14.19
CA THR A 84 -7.10 -16.86 13.40
C THR A 84 -5.99 -16.62 12.38
N GLY A 85 -4.97 -17.47 12.41
CA GLY A 85 -3.96 -17.51 11.36
C GLY A 85 -4.09 -18.75 10.48
N TYR A 86 -3.26 -18.83 9.44
CA TYR A 86 -3.21 -19.93 8.48
C TYR A 86 -1.83 -20.02 7.84
N HIS A 87 -1.58 -21.10 7.11
CA HIS A 87 -0.38 -21.25 6.30
C HIS A 87 -0.55 -20.60 4.94
N SER A 88 0.14 -19.48 4.73
CA SER A 88 0.30 -18.90 3.40
C SER A 88 1.52 -19.50 2.69
N PRO A 89 1.66 -19.33 1.36
CA PRO A 89 2.88 -19.67 0.62
C PRO A 89 4.16 -19.00 1.15
N HIS A 90 4.05 -17.90 1.91
CA HIS A 90 5.18 -17.17 2.50
C HIS A 90 5.39 -17.46 4.00
N GLY A 91 4.69 -18.45 4.56
CA GLY A 91 4.74 -18.84 5.97
C GLY A 91 3.43 -18.55 6.72
N PRO A 92 3.40 -18.76 8.05
CA PRO A 92 2.24 -18.43 8.87
C PRO A 92 1.86 -16.96 8.73
N ALA A 93 0.56 -16.71 8.59
CA ALA A 93 -0.02 -15.39 8.37
C ALA A 93 -1.38 -15.29 9.07
N PHE A 94 -1.91 -14.07 9.15
CA PHE A 94 -3.29 -13.81 9.58
C PHE A 94 -3.85 -12.61 8.82
N THR A 95 -5.17 -12.57 8.65
CA THR A 95 -5.85 -11.40 8.09
C THR A 95 -5.85 -10.29 9.13
N GLY A 96 -5.06 -9.25 8.93
CA GLY A 96 -4.93 -8.15 9.87
C GLY A 96 -5.45 -6.81 9.33
N ILE A 97 -5.67 -6.71 8.03
CA ILE A 97 -5.97 -5.44 7.37
C ILE A 97 -7.10 -5.65 6.36
N CYS A 98 -8.16 -4.86 6.48
CA CYS A 98 -9.22 -4.74 5.47
C CYS A 98 -8.90 -3.54 4.56
N ASP A 99 -8.73 -3.77 3.25
CA ASP A 99 -8.24 -2.76 2.30
C ASP A 99 -9.34 -1.84 1.72
N GLY A 100 -10.27 -1.37 2.57
CA GLY A 100 -11.33 -0.43 2.24
C GLY A 100 -12.14 -0.82 0.99
N ASP A 101 -12.27 0.11 0.04
CA ASP A 101 -13.03 -0.04 -1.21
C ASP A 101 -12.65 -1.28 -2.04
N TRP A 102 -11.46 -1.84 -1.83
CA TRP A 102 -10.99 -3.02 -2.55
C TRP A 102 -11.60 -4.30 -1.97
N THR A 103 -12.13 -4.26 -0.74
CA THR A 103 -12.76 -5.37 0.00
C THR A 103 -11.89 -6.63 0.13
N TRP A 104 -10.60 -6.53 -0.21
CA TRP A 104 -9.66 -7.63 -0.12
C TRP A 104 -8.95 -7.57 1.21
N ASP A 105 -8.91 -8.73 1.85
CA ASP A 105 -8.10 -8.95 3.01
C ASP A 105 -6.61 -8.86 2.65
N VAL A 106 -5.87 -8.18 3.51
CA VAL A 106 -4.42 -8.10 3.47
C VAL A 106 -3.86 -8.88 4.65
N ASP A 107 -3.10 -9.89 4.29
CA ASP A 107 -2.44 -10.82 5.19
C ASP A 107 -1.25 -10.12 5.82
N VAL A 108 -1.04 -10.37 7.11
CA VAL A 108 0.17 -9.98 7.84
C VAL A 108 0.95 -11.25 8.15
N LEU A 109 2.18 -11.34 7.63
CA LEU A 109 3.10 -12.43 7.93
C LEU A 109 3.69 -12.27 9.33
N VAL A 110 4.17 -13.36 9.92
CA VAL A 110 4.84 -13.34 11.25
C VAL A 110 6.01 -12.36 11.32
N ASP A 111 6.69 -12.10 10.19
CA ASP A 111 7.79 -11.13 10.10
C ASP A 111 7.35 -9.69 9.84
N GLY A 112 6.04 -9.42 9.78
CA GLY A 112 5.44 -8.09 9.64
C GLY A 112 5.32 -7.60 8.20
N ARG A 113 5.77 -8.36 7.20
CA ARG A 113 5.45 -8.10 5.78
C ARG A 113 3.95 -8.28 5.54
N THR A 114 3.42 -7.64 4.50
CA THR A 114 2.04 -7.85 4.08
C THR A 114 1.96 -8.59 2.76
N ALA A 115 0.95 -9.43 2.60
CA ALA A 115 0.70 -10.17 1.38
C ALA A 115 -0.78 -10.16 1.03
N MET A 116 -1.09 -10.49 -0.22
CA MET A 116 -2.47 -10.51 -0.72
C MET A 116 -2.60 -11.55 -1.83
N GLN A 117 -3.80 -12.14 -1.95
CA GLN A 117 -4.21 -12.97 -3.07
C GLN A 117 -5.60 -12.56 -3.59
N PRO A 118 -5.68 -11.60 -4.54
CA PRO A 118 -6.95 -11.21 -5.15
C PRO A 118 -7.48 -12.33 -6.05
N GLY A 119 -8.64 -12.89 -5.68
CA GLY A 119 -9.30 -13.94 -6.45
C GLY A 119 -8.39 -15.13 -6.78
N SER A 120 -8.14 -15.35 -8.08
CA SER A 120 -7.32 -16.45 -8.59
C SER A 120 -5.86 -16.08 -8.87
N TRP A 121 -5.41 -14.89 -8.48
CA TRP A 121 -4.02 -14.48 -8.67
C TRP A 121 -3.09 -15.18 -7.68
N SER A 122 -1.79 -15.11 -7.89
CA SER A 122 -0.82 -15.69 -6.96
C SER A 122 -0.74 -14.89 -5.66
N HIS A 123 -0.55 -15.58 -4.52
CA HIS A 123 -0.31 -14.92 -3.24
C HIS A 123 1.06 -14.23 -3.24
N ARG A 124 1.07 -12.91 -3.03
CA ARG A 124 2.27 -12.10 -3.21
C ARG A 124 2.46 -11.13 -2.07
N ILE A 125 3.73 -10.96 -1.68
CA ILE A 125 4.16 -9.92 -0.76
C ILE A 125 4.05 -8.56 -1.46
N ILE A 126 3.24 -7.67 -0.90
CA ILE A 126 2.97 -6.34 -1.47
C ILE A 126 3.70 -5.23 -0.70
N ASP A 127 3.81 -5.35 0.62
CA ASP A 127 4.57 -4.41 1.45
C ASP A 127 5.66 -5.13 2.24
N ARG A 128 6.81 -4.49 2.38
CA ARG A 128 7.92 -5.04 3.17
C ARG A 128 7.67 -4.94 4.68
N SER A 129 6.72 -4.10 5.08
CA SER A 129 6.23 -3.99 6.45
C SER A 129 4.90 -3.23 6.47
N VAL A 130 4.14 -3.41 7.54
CA VAL A 130 2.95 -2.59 7.81
C VAL A 130 3.30 -1.09 7.92
N ASP A 131 4.43 -0.74 8.54
CA ASP A 131 4.91 0.65 8.60
C ASP A 131 5.14 1.24 7.21
N GLN A 132 5.77 0.50 6.29
CA GLN A 132 5.97 0.95 4.91
C GLN A 132 4.63 1.13 4.17
N ARG A 133 3.64 0.27 4.44
CA ARG A 133 2.28 0.42 3.92
C ARG A 133 1.66 1.76 4.37
N LEU A 134 1.79 2.11 5.64
CA LEU A 134 1.31 3.39 6.15
C LEU A 134 2.06 4.57 5.50
N GLU A 135 3.37 4.45 5.32
CA GLU A 135 4.19 5.48 4.69
C GLU A 135 3.83 5.72 3.22
N LYS A 136 3.55 4.67 2.42
CA LYS A 136 3.09 4.86 1.03
C LYS A 136 1.73 5.54 0.96
N HIS A 137 0.83 5.28 1.92
CA HIS A 137 -0.47 5.96 1.99
C HIS A 137 -0.30 7.42 2.38
N ALA A 138 0.50 7.71 3.41
CA ALA A 138 0.83 9.08 3.82
C ALA A 138 1.50 9.87 2.68
N MET A 139 2.39 9.21 1.92
CA MET A 139 3.01 9.79 0.72
C MET A 139 1.97 10.11 -0.35
N LEU A 140 1.10 9.16 -0.69
CA LEU A 140 0.05 9.39 -1.68
C LEU A 140 -0.88 10.54 -1.29
N ILE A 141 -1.33 10.59 -0.04
CA ILE A 141 -2.16 11.69 0.48
C ILE A 141 -1.46 13.05 0.33
N SER A 142 -0.15 13.09 0.58
CA SER A 142 0.63 14.33 0.51
C SER A 142 0.77 14.90 -0.91
N VAL A 143 0.59 14.10 -1.96
CA VAL A 143 0.79 14.53 -3.36
C VAL A 143 -0.42 14.36 -4.27
N ARG A 144 -1.47 13.62 -3.85
CA ARG A 144 -2.66 13.34 -4.69
C ARG A 144 -3.42 14.59 -5.14
N HIS A 145 -3.23 15.70 -4.44
CA HIS A 145 -3.81 17.00 -4.76
C HIS A 145 -3.00 17.77 -5.81
N TRP A 146 -1.85 17.26 -6.25
CA TRP A 146 -1.10 17.87 -7.35
C TRP A 146 -1.67 17.41 -8.70
N PRO A 147 -1.59 18.26 -9.74
CA PRO A 147 -1.78 17.82 -11.11
C PRO A 147 -0.89 16.61 -11.42
N HIS A 148 -1.43 15.62 -12.14
CA HIS A 148 -0.69 14.40 -12.42
C HIS A 148 -1.05 13.75 -13.75
N ARG A 149 -0.10 12.98 -14.28
CA ARG A 149 -0.30 12.07 -15.41
C ARG A 149 -0.15 10.64 -14.96
N THR A 150 -0.99 9.77 -15.51
CA THR A 150 -1.00 8.34 -15.19
C THR A 150 -0.63 7.55 -16.43
N TYR A 151 0.26 6.59 -16.24
CA TYR A 151 0.71 5.66 -17.26
C TYR A 151 0.51 4.23 -16.79
N THR A 152 0.47 3.31 -17.74
CA THR A 152 0.43 1.87 -17.50
C THR A 152 1.60 1.20 -18.20
N CYS A 153 2.11 0.15 -17.59
CA CYS A 153 3.10 -0.74 -18.17
C CYS A 153 2.89 -2.16 -17.68
N VAL A 154 3.43 -3.12 -18.44
CA VAL A 154 3.28 -4.55 -18.17
C VAL A 154 4.66 -5.16 -18.03
N PHE A 155 4.80 -6.03 -17.03
CA PHE A 155 6.00 -6.78 -16.74
C PHE A 155 5.68 -8.28 -16.75
N PRO A 156 6.65 -9.15 -17.06
CA PRO A 156 6.53 -10.58 -16.76
C PRO A 156 6.08 -10.81 -15.31
N ALA A 157 5.27 -11.84 -15.09
CA ALA A 157 4.73 -12.15 -13.78
C ALA A 157 5.84 -12.24 -12.71
N GLY A 158 5.65 -11.56 -11.58
CA GLY A 158 6.59 -11.53 -10.47
C GLY A 158 7.83 -10.64 -10.66
N GLN A 159 8.02 -10.03 -11.83
CA GLN A 159 9.17 -9.17 -12.07
C GLN A 159 8.95 -7.76 -11.50
N ILE A 160 9.69 -7.42 -10.45
CA ILE A 160 9.74 -6.04 -9.91
C ILE A 160 10.49 -5.14 -10.91
N PRO A 161 9.93 -3.97 -11.29
CA PRO A 161 10.62 -3.02 -12.14
C PRO A 161 11.94 -2.52 -11.55
N VAL A 162 12.99 -2.55 -12.36
CA VAL A 162 14.26 -1.87 -12.04
C VAL A 162 14.16 -0.46 -12.57
N ILE A 163 14.20 0.53 -11.67
CA ILE A 163 14.03 1.94 -12.00
C ILE A 163 15.38 2.66 -11.96
N SER A 164 15.73 3.32 -13.06
CA SER A 164 16.84 4.26 -13.10
C SER A 164 16.43 5.60 -12.50
N GLY A 165 17.04 5.97 -11.38
CA GLY A 165 16.77 7.23 -10.68
C GLY A 165 17.33 8.48 -11.34
N ALA A 166 18.08 8.37 -12.45
CA ALA A 166 18.84 9.48 -13.02
C ALA A 166 18.00 10.70 -13.44
N LEU A 167 16.73 10.48 -13.81
CA LEU A 167 15.78 11.52 -14.20
C LEU A 167 14.61 11.65 -13.22
N LEU A 168 14.61 10.88 -12.14
CA LEU A 168 13.57 10.93 -11.13
C LEU A 168 14.02 11.80 -9.95
N PRO A 169 13.06 12.28 -9.14
CA PRO A 169 13.39 12.81 -7.82
C PRO A 169 14.09 11.77 -6.94
N THR A 170 14.49 12.18 -5.73
CA THR A 170 15.17 11.27 -4.80
C THR A 170 14.22 10.15 -4.36
N SER A 171 14.73 8.92 -4.26
CA SER A 171 13.94 7.80 -3.74
C SER A 171 13.46 8.10 -2.31
N VAL A 172 12.25 7.65 -1.97
CA VAL A 172 11.65 7.73 -0.63
C VAL A 172 11.66 6.33 -0.03
N PRO A 173 12.73 5.93 0.69
CA PRO A 173 12.93 4.54 1.07
C PRO A 173 11.83 4.04 1.99
N GLU A 174 11.33 4.87 2.91
CA GLU A 174 10.32 4.50 3.90
C GLU A 174 8.97 4.14 3.29
N ALA A 175 8.60 4.77 2.17
CA ALA A 175 7.37 4.49 1.42
C ALA A 175 7.55 3.42 0.33
N THR A 176 8.79 3.02 0.04
CA THR A 176 9.11 2.07 -1.05
C THR A 176 9.15 0.63 -0.55
N GLY A 177 8.44 -0.26 -1.26
CA GLY A 177 8.34 -1.69 -1.03
C GLY A 177 8.15 -2.49 -2.33
N PRO A 178 7.88 -3.81 -2.25
CA PRO A 178 7.84 -4.70 -3.41
C PRO A 178 6.78 -4.36 -4.46
N ALA A 179 5.62 -3.84 -4.03
CA ALA A 179 4.51 -3.45 -4.91
C ALA A 179 4.35 -1.95 -5.07
N ASP A 180 5.22 -1.11 -4.48
CA ASP A 180 5.08 0.35 -4.54
C ASP A 180 6.45 1.03 -4.39
N MET A 181 6.86 1.83 -5.38
CA MET A 181 8.14 2.54 -5.38
C MET A 181 7.90 4.03 -5.52
N TRP A 182 8.50 4.80 -4.60
CA TRP A 182 8.31 6.24 -4.50
C TRP A 182 9.60 7.01 -4.72
N PHE A 183 9.47 8.09 -5.48
CA PHE A 183 10.50 9.10 -5.69
C PHE A 183 9.86 10.47 -5.48
N ALA A 184 10.45 11.35 -4.70
CA ALA A 184 9.89 12.67 -4.42
C ALA A 184 10.93 13.78 -4.25
N SER A 185 10.49 15.00 -4.57
CA SER A 185 11.10 16.27 -4.21
C SER A 185 10.02 17.23 -3.74
N ASP A 186 10.40 18.48 -3.49
CA ASP A 186 9.49 19.59 -3.25
C ASP A 186 8.62 19.95 -4.48
N ARG A 187 8.99 19.50 -5.67
CA ARG A 187 8.32 19.89 -6.93
C ARG A 187 7.58 18.79 -7.67
N ALA A 188 8.06 17.56 -7.53
CA ALA A 188 7.51 16.42 -8.25
C ALA A 188 7.58 15.15 -7.39
N ALA A 189 6.62 14.26 -7.62
CA ALA A 189 6.63 12.92 -7.07
C ALA A 189 6.28 11.90 -8.14
N VAL A 190 6.91 10.73 -8.09
CA VAL A 190 6.67 9.64 -9.03
C VAL A 190 6.42 8.37 -8.22
N GLN A 191 5.26 7.76 -8.48
CA GLN A 191 4.86 6.49 -7.91
C GLN A 191 4.86 5.42 -9.00
N PHE A 192 5.47 4.28 -8.74
CA PHE A 192 5.30 3.06 -9.51
C PHE A 192 4.62 2.04 -8.61
N THR A 193 3.39 1.65 -8.92
CA THR A 193 2.59 0.79 -8.04
C THR A 193 2.03 -0.39 -8.82
N LEU A 194 2.09 -1.58 -8.23
CA LEU A 194 1.52 -2.80 -8.80
C LEU A 194 0.00 -2.72 -8.66
N ARG A 195 -0.69 -2.61 -9.79
CA ARG A 195 -2.16 -2.53 -9.85
C ARG A 195 -2.79 -3.92 -9.76
N GLY A 196 -2.16 -4.90 -10.40
CA GLY A 196 -2.67 -6.26 -10.47
C GLY A 196 -1.63 -7.22 -11.02
N TRP A 197 -1.78 -8.50 -10.73
CA TRP A 197 -0.81 -9.55 -11.10
C TRP A 197 -1.52 -10.84 -11.54
N PRO A 198 -2.28 -10.80 -12.65
CA PRO A 198 -2.81 -12.03 -13.24
C PRO A 198 -1.68 -13.02 -13.60
N PRO A 199 -1.99 -14.32 -13.80
CA PRO A 199 -0.99 -15.39 -13.90
C PRO A 199 0.15 -15.18 -14.92
N GLU A 200 -0.09 -14.41 -15.99
CA GLU A 200 0.86 -14.25 -17.10
C GLU A 200 1.73 -12.99 -16.99
N HIS A 201 1.24 -11.96 -16.31
CA HIS A 201 1.90 -10.65 -16.30
C HIS A 201 1.50 -9.80 -15.10
N ASP A 202 2.42 -8.93 -14.69
CA ASP A 202 2.18 -7.87 -13.73
C ASP A 202 1.73 -6.61 -14.46
N GLN A 203 0.67 -5.97 -13.96
CA GLN A 203 0.19 -4.67 -14.41
C GLN A 203 0.63 -3.60 -13.43
N TRP A 204 1.43 -2.66 -13.90
CA TRP A 204 1.94 -1.54 -13.12
C TRP A 204 1.30 -0.23 -13.58
N ILE A 205 1.00 0.63 -12.61
CA ILE A 205 0.63 2.02 -12.82
C ILE A 205 1.83 2.89 -12.46
N VAL A 206 2.12 3.88 -13.30
CA VAL A 206 3.03 4.98 -12.96
C VAL A 206 2.22 6.26 -12.82
N ARG A 207 2.39 6.97 -11.72
CA ARG A 207 1.79 8.29 -11.51
C ARG A 207 2.89 9.32 -11.37
N TYR A 208 2.87 10.33 -12.22
CA TYR A 208 3.78 11.46 -12.17
C TYR A 208 3.00 12.69 -11.69
N PHE A 209 3.25 13.11 -10.45
CA PHE A 209 2.69 14.29 -9.82
C PHE A 209 3.68 15.43 -9.93
N ALA A 210 3.22 16.62 -10.32
CA ALA A 210 4.05 17.82 -10.29
C ALA A 210 3.20 19.08 -10.19
N HIS A 211 3.79 20.16 -9.70
CA HIS A 211 3.15 21.47 -9.80
C HIS A 211 2.89 21.83 -11.27
N ALA A 212 1.83 22.60 -11.52
CA ALA A 212 1.37 22.90 -12.88
C ALA A 212 2.47 23.51 -13.77
N SER A 213 3.38 24.32 -13.18
CA SER A 213 4.53 24.91 -13.88
C SER A 213 5.58 23.87 -14.31
N ASP A 214 5.69 22.76 -13.60
CA ASP A 214 6.72 21.73 -13.81
C ASP A 214 6.23 20.58 -14.73
N LEU A 215 4.91 20.45 -14.96
CA LEU A 215 4.33 19.55 -15.95
C LEU A 215 4.62 19.95 -17.42
N ALA A 216 5.31 21.08 -17.65
CA ALA A 216 5.75 21.49 -18.98
C ALA A 216 6.85 20.57 -19.55
N VAL A 217 7.59 19.86 -18.70
CA VAL A 217 8.50 18.77 -19.12
C VAL A 217 7.66 17.54 -19.44
N ASP A 218 7.90 16.88 -20.59
CA ASP A 218 7.15 15.68 -20.99
C ASP A 218 7.38 14.52 -19.98
N PRO A 219 6.41 14.22 -19.10
CA PRO A 219 6.59 13.20 -18.08
C PRO A 219 6.71 11.80 -18.68
N ALA A 220 6.22 11.60 -19.90
CA ALA A 220 6.32 10.33 -20.59
C ALA A 220 7.78 10.01 -20.96
N VAL A 221 8.58 11.01 -21.36
CA VAL A 221 10.02 10.82 -21.61
C VAL A 221 10.73 10.43 -20.32
N THR A 222 10.48 11.16 -19.23
CA THR A 222 11.08 10.87 -17.92
C THR A 222 10.77 9.46 -17.45
N VAL A 223 9.50 9.06 -17.49
CA VAL A 223 9.04 7.73 -17.06
C VAL A 223 9.58 6.62 -17.96
N ARG A 224 9.55 6.79 -19.30
CA ARG A 224 10.09 5.78 -20.23
C ARG A 224 11.59 5.58 -20.04
N THR A 225 12.35 6.66 -19.89
CA THR A 225 13.79 6.58 -19.67
C THR A 225 14.11 5.95 -18.33
N ALA A 226 13.37 6.29 -17.27
CA ALA A 226 13.56 5.69 -15.95
C ALA A 226 13.27 4.18 -15.94
N LEU A 227 12.24 3.73 -16.66
CA LEU A 227 11.88 2.31 -16.77
C LEU A 227 12.71 1.52 -17.80
N GLY A 228 13.37 2.22 -18.72
CA GLY A 228 14.01 1.62 -19.89
C GLY A 228 13.03 0.90 -20.82
N ARG A 229 11.74 1.25 -20.79
CA ARG A 229 10.66 0.52 -21.48
C ARG A 229 9.54 1.46 -21.94
N THR A 230 8.73 0.97 -22.88
CA THR A 230 7.52 1.65 -23.33
C THR A 230 6.47 1.69 -22.22
N VAL A 231 5.86 2.86 -22.03
CA VAL A 231 4.66 3.05 -21.21
C VAL A 231 3.53 3.58 -22.09
N LYS A 232 2.29 3.31 -21.70
CA LYS A 232 1.09 3.83 -22.35
C LYS A 232 0.38 4.79 -21.42
N PRO A 233 -0.17 5.92 -21.90
CA PRO A 233 -1.07 6.73 -21.09
C PRO A 233 -2.23 5.86 -20.58
N ALA A 234 -2.61 6.03 -19.31
CA ALA A 234 -3.81 5.40 -18.79
C ALA A 234 -5.05 6.09 -19.38
N ASP A 235 -6.09 5.31 -19.64
CA ASP A 235 -7.41 5.77 -20.08
C ASP A 235 -8.34 6.12 -18.91
N TRP A 236 -7.95 5.75 -17.68
CA TRP A 236 -8.69 5.99 -16.45
C TRP A 236 -7.75 6.40 -15.31
N CYS A 237 -8.14 7.41 -14.53
CA CYS A 237 -7.46 7.77 -13.30
C CYS A 237 -8.19 7.21 -12.08
N ALA A 238 -7.60 6.19 -11.43
CA ALA A 238 -8.14 5.63 -10.19
C ALA A 238 -8.11 6.60 -9.00
N LEU A 239 -7.27 7.65 -9.02
CA LEU A 239 -7.23 8.65 -7.95
C LEU A 239 -8.34 9.68 -8.04
N CYS A 240 -8.70 10.08 -9.27
CA CYS A 240 -9.72 11.08 -9.52
C CYS A 240 -11.09 10.48 -9.87
N ALA A 241 -11.15 9.17 -10.09
CA ALA A 241 -12.33 8.45 -10.58
C ALA A 241 -12.89 9.04 -11.88
N THR A 242 -12.03 9.40 -12.83
CA THR A 242 -12.42 9.98 -14.13
C THR A 242 -11.69 9.35 -15.30
N PRO A 243 -12.32 9.29 -16.50
CA PRO A 243 -11.62 8.98 -17.74
C PRO A 243 -10.55 10.02 -18.06
N LEU A 244 -9.49 9.59 -18.73
CA LEU A 244 -8.39 10.43 -19.19
C LEU A 244 -8.36 10.48 -20.72
N ALA A 245 -8.28 11.69 -21.27
CA ALA A 245 -7.84 11.83 -22.66
C ALA A 245 -6.34 11.48 -22.76
N ALA A 246 -5.89 11.00 -23.92
CA ALA A 246 -4.50 10.63 -24.13
C ALA A 246 -3.56 11.80 -23.76
N ASP A 247 -2.58 11.52 -22.91
CA ASP A 247 -1.59 12.47 -22.38
C ASP A 247 -2.15 13.69 -21.61
N ALA A 248 -3.45 13.71 -21.32
CA ALA A 248 -4.04 14.74 -20.46
C ALA A 248 -3.60 14.54 -19.01
N ALA A 249 -3.26 15.66 -18.35
CA ALA A 249 -3.12 15.66 -16.91
C ALA A 249 -4.51 15.62 -16.26
N CYS A 250 -4.68 14.83 -15.22
CA CYS A 250 -5.78 15.04 -14.30
C CYS A 250 -5.55 16.39 -13.60
N PRO A 251 -6.56 17.28 -13.58
CA PRO A 251 -6.51 18.40 -12.65
C PRO A 251 -6.41 17.83 -11.23
N ALA A 252 -5.77 18.58 -10.33
CA ALA A 252 -5.68 18.27 -8.91
C ALA A 252 -6.96 17.58 -8.42
N SER A 253 -6.85 16.38 -7.85
CA SER A 253 -8.02 15.75 -7.23
C SER A 253 -8.54 16.71 -6.17
N PRO A 254 -9.83 17.09 -6.16
CA PRO A 254 -10.37 17.91 -5.08
C PRO A 254 -10.01 17.18 -3.79
N ALA A 255 -9.31 17.87 -2.89
CA ALA A 255 -8.95 17.29 -1.61
C ALA A 255 -10.25 16.75 -0.99
N ALA A 256 -10.33 15.44 -0.76
CA ALA A 256 -11.35 14.92 0.14
C ALA A 256 -11.05 15.55 1.49
N ASP A 257 -11.91 16.49 1.89
CA ASP A 257 -11.93 17.17 3.18
C ASP A 257 -11.80 16.16 4.32
#